data_AF-A0A936ELP6-F1
#
_entry.id   AF-A0A936ELP6-F1
#
_cell.length_a   1.000
_cell.length_b   1.000
_cell.length_c   1.000
_cell.angle_alpha   90.00
_cell.angle_beta   90.00
_cell.angle_gamma   90.00
#
_symmetry.space_group_name_H-M   'P 1'
#
loop_
_entity.id
_entity.type
_entity.pdbx_description
1 polymer ?
#
loop_
_entity_poly.entity_id
_entity_poly.type
_entity_poly.pdbx_seq_one_letter_code
_entity_poly.pdbx_strand_id
1 'polypeptide(L)'
;MSYNLLYLKKTYLLLCVLLFFAFAVNGQTLTLYSLPPQHQYRWNSPHSLLVSTIRNYYSKSKKHPRRILGHMVIELKKDSSVYLTGMASDEMTDLKSSILKDKIGLGVLFKVIKGHLEERTLVQNELKLRTEYSSVAFIRFNISDSAYNYLLAYIDSFKVKGYDKLYNGLNIPRAGKGCGCTAFGISLLELINALAPEYRDNWAVQVRVPQKLIGESKPQKKVSLRRIFFTFKWAKEKQPNRQLTLYEPYLIYKWINNIWDNEQYSSKSGYQYITAGQARGLVVDCRKCLPVLPMFTK
;
A
#
# COMPACT_ATOMS: atom_id res chain seq x y z
N MET A 1 -40.71 -58.73 -10.60
CA MET A 1 -40.80 -57.40 -11.25
C MET A 1 -40.17 -56.33 -10.35
N SER A 2 -38.93 -56.55 -9.89
CA SER A 2 -38.39 -55.82 -8.71
C SER A 2 -36.88 -55.51 -8.77
N TYR A 3 -36.24 -55.67 -9.93
CA TYR A 3 -34.79 -55.44 -10.07
C TYR A 3 -34.42 -54.10 -10.75
N ASN A 4 -35.39 -53.38 -11.32
CA ASN A 4 -35.12 -52.13 -12.07
C ASN A 4 -35.15 -50.85 -11.23
N LEU A 5 -35.69 -50.86 -10.00
CA LEU A 5 -35.75 -49.66 -9.16
C LEU A 5 -34.44 -49.35 -8.42
N LEU A 6 -33.58 -50.35 -8.20
CA LEU A 6 -32.34 -50.17 -7.43
C LEU A 6 -31.22 -49.51 -8.27
N TYR A 7 -31.22 -49.76 -9.58
CA TYR A 7 -30.22 -49.19 -10.50
C TYR A 7 -30.49 -47.72 -10.84
N LEU A 8 -31.75 -47.29 -10.91
CA LEU A 8 -32.10 -45.89 -11.13
C LEU A 8 -31.68 -45.00 -9.94
N LYS A 9 -31.83 -45.46 -8.69
CA LYS A 9 -31.45 -44.66 -7.51
C LYS A 9 -29.93 -44.46 -7.38
N LYS A 10 -29.10 -45.42 -7.82
CA LYS A 10 -27.64 -45.29 -7.79
C LYS A 10 -27.10 -44.34 -8.86
N THR A 11 -27.77 -44.19 -9.99
CA THR A 11 -27.36 -43.28 -11.07
C THR A 11 -27.63 -41.81 -10.74
N TYR A 12 -28.76 -41.49 -10.09
CA TYR A 12 -29.02 -40.12 -9.61
C TYR A 12 -28.10 -39.71 -8.45
N LEU A 13 -27.75 -40.64 -7.55
CA LEU A 13 -26.81 -40.35 -6.46
C LEU A 13 -25.39 -40.05 -7.01
N LEU A 14 -24.95 -40.77 -8.06
CA LEU A 14 -23.67 -40.51 -8.72
C LEU A 14 -23.68 -39.18 -9.49
N LEU A 15 -24.81 -38.81 -10.12
CA LEU A 15 -24.96 -37.52 -10.82
C LEU A 15 -24.99 -36.33 -9.84
N CYS A 16 -25.59 -36.49 -8.66
CA CYS A 16 -25.57 -35.48 -7.60
C CYS A 16 -24.17 -35.33 -6.97
N VAL A 17 -23.40 -36.42 -6.82
CA VAL A 17 -22.02 -36.34 -6.31
C VAL A 17 -21.06 -35.72 -7.34
N LEU A 18 -21.31 -35.89 -8.64
CA LEU A 18 -20.53 -35.24 -9.70
C LEU A 18 -20.88 -33.75 -9.90
N LEU A 19 -22.08 -33.31 -9.54
CA LEU A 19 -22.44 -31.88 -9.47
C LEU A 19 -21.89 -31.16 -8.23
N PHE A 20 -21.32 -31.92 -7.28
CA PHE A 20 -20.55 -31.42 -6.14
C PHE A 20 -19.03 -31.53 -6.34
N PHE A 21 -18.55 -31.75 -7.57
CA PHE A 21 -17.29 -31.11 -7.96
C PHE A 21 -17.57 -29.61 -8.03
N ALA A 22 -17.61 -29.00 -6.84
CA ALA A 22 -17.34 -27.60 -6.68
C ALA A 22 -16.11 -27.33 -7.55
N PHE A 23 -16.30 -26.59 -8.64
CA PHE A 23 -15.21 -25.83 -9.21
C PHE A 23 -14.60 -25.13 -8.00
N ALA A 24 -13.46 -25.63 -7.52
CA ALA A 24 -12.56 -24.83 -6.74
C ALA A 24 -12.22 -23.70 -7.71
N VAL A 25 -13.01 -22.63 -7.63
CA VAL A 25 -12.75 -21.41 -8.38
C VAL A 25 -11.38 -21.01 -7.86
N ASN A 26 -10.34 -21.30 -8.63
CA ASN A 26 -9.00 -20.90 -8.31
C ASN A 26 -9.03 -19.37 -8.25
N GLY A 27 -9.09 -18.84 -7.03
CA GLY A 27 -9.33 -17.43 -6.82
C GLY A 27 -8.08 -16.64 -7.12
N GLN A 28 -8.18 -15.69 -8.04
CA GLN A 28 -7.16 -14.66 -8.25
C GLN A 28 -7.30 -13.62 -7.15
N THR A 29 -6.18 -13.17 -6.61
CA THR A 29 -6.19 -12.19 -5.52
C THR A 29 -5.14 -11.12 -5.72
N LEU A 30 -5.49 -9.90 -5.31
CA LEU A 30 -4.57 -8.82 -5.01
C LEU A 30 -4.57 -8.64 -3.49
N THR A 31 -3.43 -8.80 -2.83
CA THR A 31 -3.30 -8.51 -1.41
C THR A 31 -2.39 -7.31 -1.20
N LEU A 32 -2.84 -6.33 -0.42
CA LEU A 32 -2.03 -5.22 0.06
C LEU A 32 -1.64 -5.48 1.51
N TYR A 33 -0.36 -5.68 1.77
CA TYR A 33 0.19 -5.78 3.13
C TYR A 33 0.73 -4.42 3.56
N SER A 34 0.21 -3.92 4.67
CA SER A 34 0.63 -2.66 5.26
C SER A 34 1.57 -2.90 6.45
N LEU A 35 2.82 -2.48 6.30
CA LEU A 35 3.88 -2.61 7.28
C LEU A 35 4.06 -1.24 7.96
N PRO A 36 3.57 -1.02 9.18
CA PRO A 36 3.69 0.27 9.84
C PRO A 36 5.16 0.58 10.19
N PRO A 37 5.54 1.87 10.28
CA PRO A 37 6.75 2.29 10.98
C PRO A 37 6.66 1.92 12.47
N GLN A 38 7.80 1.98 13.17
CA GLN A 38 7.85 1.69 14.62
C GLN A 38 6.96 2.62 15.44
N HIS A 39 6.87 3.88 15.03
CA HIS A 39 6.01 4.89 15.65
C HIS A 39 5.24 5.65 14.58
N GLN A 40 4.01 6.06 14.91
CA GLN A 40 3.18 6.89 14.04
C GLN A 40 3.86 8.22 13.67
N TYR A 41 3.75 8.61 12.39
CA TYR A 41 4.07 9.96 11.95
C TYR A 41 3.00 10.97 12.37
N ARG A 42 3.42 12.10 12.92
CA ARG A 42 2.51 13.12 13.45
C ARG A 42 2.32 14.26 12.47
N TRP A 43 1.32 14.13 11.61
CA TRP A 43 0.99 15.09 10.56
C TRP A 43 0.21 16.33 11.03
N ASN A 44 0.11 16.62 12.32
CA ASN A 44 -0.61 17.81 12.81
C ASN A 44 0.10 19.13 12.46
N SER A 45 1.43 19.12 12.32
CA SER A 45 2.25 20.29 12.01
C SER A 45 3.62 19.90 11.43
N PRO A 46 4.35 20.84 10.77
CA PRO A 46 5.73 20.61 10.37
C PRO A 46 6.65 20.20 11.51
N HIS A 47 6.53 20.85 12.68
CA HIS A 47 7.28 20.51 13.89
C HIS A 47 7.02 19.05 14.33
N SER A 48 5.75 18.68 14.50
CA SER A 48 5.39 17.34 14.97
C SER A 48 5.82 16.26 13.98
N LEU A 49 5.73 16.54 12.67
CA LEU A 49 6.23 15.64 11.64
C LEU A 49 7.72 15.42 11.81
N LEU A 50 8.51 16.50 11.86
CA LEU A 50 9.97 16.41 12.06
C LEU A 50 10.35 15.60 13.31
N VAL A 51 9.71 15.88 14.45
CA VAL A 51 9.98 15.16 15.70
C VAL A 51 9.64 13.68 15.57
N SER A 52 8.50 13.34 14.98
CA SER A 52 8.12 11.93 14.74
C SER A 52 9.04 11.22 13.75
N THR A 53 9.56 11.93 12.73
CA THR A 53 10.57 11.43 11.80
C THR A 53 11.88 11.13 12.50
N ILE A 54 12.36 12.06 13.34
CA ILE A 54 13.57 11.87 14.14
C ILE A 54 13.38 10.65 15.07
N ARG A 55 12.24 10.54 15.75
CA ARG A 55 11.92 9.39 16.60
C ARG A 55 12.04 8.08 15.83
N ASN A 56 11.40 7.96 14.67
CA ASN A 56 11.51 6.76 13.82
C ASN A 56 12.93 6.54 13.28
N TYR A 57 13.69 7.61 13.04
CA TYR A 57 15.09 7.54 12.61
C TYR A 57 16.04 7.01 13.71
N TYR A 58 15.69 7.13 14.99
CA TYR A 58 16.50 6.58 16.08
C TYR A 58 15.92 5.29 16.69
N SER A 59 14.65 5.00 16.47
CA SER A 59 14.04 3.74 16.91
C SER A 59 14.58 2.55 16.13
N LYS A 60 14.97 1.51 16.87
CA LYS A 60 15.38 0.20 16.36
C LYS A 60 14.34 -0.84 16.76
N SER A 61 13.96 -1.72 15.82
CA SER A 61 13.23 -2.94 16.15
C SER A 61 14.21 -4.10 16.20
N LYS A 62 14.08 -4.95 17.22
CA LYS A 62 14.83 -6.22 17.30
C LYS A 62 14.10 -7.38 16.61
N LYS A 63 12.81 -7.22 16.28
CA LYS A 63 11.93 -8.32 15.85
C LYS A 63 11.74 -8.42 14.34
N HIS A 64 11.93 -7.32 13.61
CA HIS A 64 11.70 -7.28 12.17
C HIS A 64 12.61 -6.25 11.50
N PRO A 65 12.84 -6.37 10.18
CA PRO A 65 13.58 -5.37 9.41
C PRO A 65 13.03 -3.95 9.61
N ARG A 66 13.93 -2.99 9.51
CA ARG A 66 13.63 -1.59 9.80
C ARG A 66 13.07 -0.88 8.58
N ARG A 67 11.82 -0.43 8.67
CA ARG A 67 11.15 0.41 7.67
C ARG A 67 10.81 1.77 8.29
N ILE A 68 11.69 2.77 8.10
CA ILE A 68 11.57 4.08 8.77
C ILE A 68 10.23 4.74 8.46
N LEU A 69 9.82 4.74 7.19
CA LEU A 69 8.55 5.35 6.73
C LEU A 69 7.35 4.39 6.82
N GLY A 70 7.55 3.16 7.30
CA GLY A 70 6.68 2.04 6.97
C GLY A 70 6.93 1.54 5.54
N HIS A 71 6.14 0.57 5.11
CA HIS A 71 6.23 -0.01 3.77
C HIS A 71 4.88 -0.60 3.35
N MET A 72 4.66 -0.72 2.05
CA MET A 72 3.53 -1.46 1.49
C MET A 72 4.07 -2.50 0.52
N VAL A 73 3.63 -3.73 0.73
CA VAL A 73 3.92 -4.87 -0.13
C VAL A 73 2.64 -5.25 -0.85
N ILE A 74 2.76 -5.58 -2.13
CA ILE A 74 1.68 -6.09 -2.95
C ILE A 74 1.94 -7.56 -3.27
N GLU A 75 0.89 -8.36 -3.25
CA GLU A 75 0.88 -9.74 -3.72
C GLU A 75 -0.21 -9.89 -4.76
N LEU A 76 0.16 -10.31 -5.96
CA LEU A 76 -0.76 -10.72 -7.00
C LEU A 76 -0.63 -12.24 -7.15
N LYS A 77 -1.72 -12.98 -6.89
CA LYS A 77 -1.71 -14.44 -6.87
C LYS A 77 -2.79 -15.01 -7.78
N LYS A 78 -2.43 -16.03 -8.55
CA LYS A 78 -3.32 -16.88 -9.35
C LYS A 78 -2.76 -18.31 -9.33
N ASP A 79 -3.57 -19.28 -8.91
CA ASP A 79 -3.14 -20.67 -8.73
C ASP A 79 -1.87 -20.75 -7.83
N SER A 80 -0.81 -21.38 -8.35
CA SER A 80 0.52 -21.47 -7.73
C SER A 80 1.41 -20.26 -8.04
N SER A 81 1.01 -19.39 -8.97
CA SER A 81 1.77 -18.21 -9.36
C SER A 81 1.57 -17.08 -8.36
N VAL A 82 2.69 -16.54 -7.88
CA VAL A 82 2.74 -15.46 -6.89
C VAL A 82 3.74 -14.41 -7.38
N TYR A 83 3.23 -13.21 -7.62
CA TYR A 83 4.02 -12.02 -7.82
C TYR A 83 3.99 -11.20 -6.53
N LEU A 84 5.14 -10.99 -5.90
CA LEU A 84 5.24 -10.33 -4.60
C LEU A 84 6.34 -9.28 -4.64
N THR A 85 6.00 -8.02 -4.39
CA THR A 85 6.97 -6.91 -4.44
C THR A 85 6.50 -5.70 -3.63
N GLY A 86 7.35 -4.69 -3.54
CA GLY A 86 7.02 -3.36 -3.00
C GLY A 86 7.91 -2.31 -3.65
N MET A 87 7.42 -1.08 -3.80
CA MET A 87 8.23 0.01 -4.32
C MET A 87 9.12 0.59 -3.21
N ALA A 88 10.44 0.60 -3.41
CA ALA A 88 11.43 1.03 -2.43
C ALA A 88 12.39 2.08 -3.00
N SER A 89 13.11 2.79 -2.10
CA SER A 89 14.13 3.76 -2.46
C SER A 89 15.54 3.17 -2.29
N ASP A 90 16.44 3.41 -3.24
CA ASP A 90 17.83 2.94 -3.17
C ASP A 90 18.71 3.82 -2.25
N GLU A 91 18.44 5.13 -2.22
CA GLU A 91 19.44 6.12 -1.81
C GLU A 91 19.00 6.94 -0.59
N MET A 92 18.75 6.27 0.54
CA MET A 92 18.41 6.95 1.80
C MET A 92 19.56 7.84 2.32
N THR A 93 20.81 7.53 1.96
CA THR A 93 21.99 8.34 2.24
C THR A 93 21.95 9.70 1.52
N ASP A 94 21.46 9.71 0.28
CA ASP A 94 21.41 10.92 -0.54
C ASP A 94 20.27 11.83 -0.10
N LEU A 95 19.15 11.24 0.35
CA LEU A 95 18.12 11.97 1.07
C LEU A 95 18.67 12.64 2.33
N LYS A 96 19.42 11.91 3.15
CA LYS A 96 20.05 12.47 4.37
C LYS A 96 21.01 13.62 4.02
N SER A 97 21.86 13.43 3.02
CA SER A 97 22.78 14.47 2.54
C SER A 97 22.00 15.71 2.07
N SER A 98 20.93 15.52 1.30
CA SER A 98 20.09 16.61 0.80
C SER A 98 19.40 17.37 1.94
N ILE A 99 18.90 16.67 2.96
CA ILE A 99 18.24 17.31 4.10
C ILE A 99 19.25 18.12 4.93
N LEU A 100 20.43 17.56 5.20
CA LEU A 100 21.39 18.14 6.15
C LEU A 100 22.37 19.13 5.50
N LYS A 101 22.97 18.77 4.36
CA LYS A 101 23.98 19.57 3.65
C LYS A 101 23.33 20.57 2.70
N ASP A 102 22.45 20.10 1.83
CA ASP A 102 21.78 20.98 0.85
C ASP A 102 20.68 21.82 1.51
N LYS A 103 20.23 21.43 2.71
CA LYS A 103 19.19 22.10 3.48
C LYS A 103 17.91 22.25 2.63
N ILE A 104 17.40 21.16 2.07
CA ILE A 104 16.16 21.21 1.25
C ILE A 104 14.87 21.26 2.10
N GLY A 105 14.96 21.18 3.43
CA GLY A 105 13.81 21.24 4.33
C GLY A 105 12.72 20.21 3.98
N LEU A 106 11.45 20.64 3.94
CA LEU A 106 10.32 19.81 3.52
C LEU A 106 10.25 19.62 1.99
N GLY A 107 11.18 20.23 1.23
CA GLY A 107 11.34 19.94 -0.19
C GLY A 107 11.65 18.48 -0.48
N VAL A 108 12.18 17.76 0.52
CA VAL A 108 12.40 16.31 0.44
C VAL A 108 11.13 15.51 0.14
N LEU A 109 9.95 15.99 0.58
CA LEU A 109 8.66 15.32 0.33
C LEU A 109 8.30 15.29 -1.17
N PHE A 110 8.91 16.16 -1.97
CA PHE A 110 8.65 16.31 -3.40
C PHE A 110 9.85 15.91 -4.26
N LYS A 111 10.95 15.47 -3.65
CA LYS A 111 12.17 15.09 -4.36
C LYS A 111 12.00 13.71 -4.97
N VAL A 112 12.36 13.59 -6.24
CA VAL A 112 12.51 12.30 -6.91
C VAL A 112 13.90 11.75 -6.60
N ILE A 113 13.94 10.49 -6.17
CA ILE A 113 15.17 9.72 -5.93
C ILE A 113 15.07 8.39 -6.66
N LYS A 114 16.21 7.71 -6.76
CA LYS A 114 16.27 6.39 -7.35
C LYS A 114 15.46 5.39 -6.53
N GLY A 115 14.63 4.61 -7.22
CA GLY A 115 13.85 3.52 -6.64
C GLY A 115 14.01 2.21 -7.39
N HIS A 116 13.32 1.19 -6.88
CA HIS A 116 13.16 -0.11 -7.52
C HIS A 116 11.93 -0.83 -6.96
N LEU A 117 11.48 -1.86 -7.68
CA LEU A 117 10.59 -2.88 -7.14
C LEU A 117 11.41 -3.95 -6.43
N GLU A 118 11.12 -4.21 -5.16
CA GLU A 118 11.85 -5.16 -4.33
C GLU A 118 11.71 -6.61 -4.82
N GLU A 119 12.79 -7.37 -4.63
CA GLU A 119 12.86 -8.79 -4.96
C GLU A 119 11.93 -9.63 -4.07
N ARG A 120 11.26 -10.61 -4.69
CA ARG A 120 10.27 -11.47 -4.03
C ARG A 120 10.81 -12.13 -2.76
N THR A 121 12.02 -12.68 -2.80
CA THR A 121 12.60 -13.42 -1.67
C THR A 121 12.84 -12.55 -0.45
N LEU A 122 13.30 -11.31 -0.65
CA LEU A 122 13.50 -10.33 0.43
C LEU A 122 12.17 -9.98 1.09
N VAL A 123 11.17 -9.65 0.27
CA VAL A 123 9.84 -9.26 0.72
C VAL A 123 9.13 -10.43 1.42
N GLN A 124 9.23 -11.64 0.88
CA GLN A 124 8.63 -12.84 1.46
C GLN A 124 9.21 -13.15 2.84
N ASN A 125 10.53 -13.04 3.00
CA ASN A 125 11.20 -13.24 4.29
C ASN A 125 10.78 -12.18 5.32
N GLU A 126 10.67 -10.90 4.92
CA GLU A 126 10.19 -9.85 5.82
C GLU A 126 8.73 -10.08 6.22
N LEU A 127 7.84 -10.43 5.27
CA LEU A 127 6.45 -10.71 5.57
C LEU A 127 6.29 -11.86 6.56
N LYS A 128 7.04 -12.96 6.37
CA LYS A 128 7.02 -14.10 7.30
C LYS A 128 7.33 -13.67 8.74
N LEU A 129 8.39 -12.90 8.94
CA LEU A 129 8.74 -12.40 10.27
C LEU A 129 7.64 -11.47 10.82
N ARG A 130 7.08 -10.60 9.98
CA ARG A 130 6.12 -9.60 10.46
C ARG A 130 4.76 -10.19 10.79
N THR A 131 4.32 -11.21 10.07
CA THR A 131 3.07 -11.93 10.35
C THR A 131 3.17 -12.71 11.65
N GLU A 132 4.34 -13.23 12.02
CA GLU A 132 4.58 -13.90 13.30
C GLU A 132 4.43 -12.95 14.51
N TYR A 133 4.69 -11.64 14.35
CA TYR A 133 4.67 -10.66 15.45
C TYR A 133 3.53 -9.62 15.38
N SER A 134 2.50 -9.87 14.57
CA SER A 134 1.39 -8.90 14.35
C SER A 134 1.88 -7.50 13.98
N SER A 135 2.98 -7.40 13.24
CA SER A 135 3.61 -6.13 12.83
C SER A 135 3.36 -5.80 11.35
N VAL A 136 2.24 -6.34 10.85
CA VAL A 136 1.66 -6.16 9.52
C VAL A 136 0.16 -6.43 9.61
N ALA A 137 -0.60 -5.71 8.80
CA ALA A 137 -2.02 -5.97 8.57
C ALA A 137 -2.27 -5.96 7.06
N PHE A 138 -3.29 -6.64 6.58
CA PHE A 138 -3.48 -6.78 5.12
C PHE A 138 -4.94 -6.73 4.67
N ILE A 139 -5.13 -6.42 3.39
CA ILE A 139 -6.44 -6.51 2.73
C ILE A 139 -6.27 -7.31 1.46
N ARG A 140 -7.08 -8.34 1.31
CA ARG A 140 -7.11 -9.23 0.15
C ARG A 140 -8.36 -8.96 -0.67
N PHE A 141 -8.16 -8.61 -1.93
CA PHE A 141 -9.20 -8.42 -2.92
C PHE A 141 -9.27 -9.67 -3.78
N ASN A 142 -10.41 -10.37 -3.76
CA ASN A 142 -10.70 -11.39 -4.76
C ASN A 142 -11.01 -10.68 -6.07
N ILE A 143 -10.28 -10.98 -7.14
CA ILE A 143 -10.37 -10.27 -8.42
C ILE A 143 -10.70 -11.24 -9.55
N SER A 144 -11.14 -10.72 -10.69
CA SER A 144 -11.37 -11.53 -11.89
C SER A 144 -10.05 -11.87 -12.59
N ASP A 145 -10.08 -12.86 -13.48
CA ASP A 145 -8.96 -13.17 -14.38
C ASP A 145 -8.53 -11.98 -15.24
N SER A 146 -9.50 -11.21 -15.73
CA SER A 146 -9.25 -10.00 -16.51
C SER A 146 -8.51 -8.95 -15.68
N ALA A 147 -8.94 -8.72 -14.45
CA ALA A 147 -8.27 -7.81 -13.52
C ALA A 147 -6.84 -8.29 -13.18
N TYR A 148 -6.65 -9.59 -12.90
CA TYR A 148 -5.32 -10.17 -12.65
C TYR A 148 -4.36 -9.91 -13.82
N ASN A 149 -4.77 -10.26 -15.04
CA ASN A 149 -3.93 -10.08 -16.23
C ASN A 149 -3.64 -8.59 -16.50
N TYR A 150 -4.62 -7.73 -16.26
CA TYR A 150 -4.47 -6.28 -16.43
C TYR A 150 -3.48 -5.67 -15.43
N LEU A 151 -3.54 -6.08 -14.16
CA LEU A 151 -2.60 -5.66 -13.13
C LEU A 151 -1.19 -6.15 -13.42
N LEU A 152 -1.03 -7.41 -13.86
CA LEU A 152 0.27 -7.94 -14.24
C LEU A 152 0.87 -7.14 -15.42
N ALA A 153 0.08 -6.88 -16.47
CA ALA A 153 0.49 -6.07 -17.61
C ALA A 153 0.86 -4.62 -17.21
N TYR A 154 0.15 -4.03 -16.24
CA TYR A 154 0.49 -2.72 -15.70
C TYR A 154 1.85 -2.75 -15.00
N ILE A 155 2.10 -3.73 -14.13
CA ILE A 155 3.37 -3.86 -13.41
C ILE A 155 4.54 -4.05 -14.39
N ASP A 156 4.39 -4.90 -15.40
CA ASP A 156 5.40 -5.09 -16.43
C ASP A 156 5.65 -3.81 -17.22
N SER A 157 4.59 -3.11 -17.63
CA SER A 157 4.69 -1.84 -18.33
C SER A 157 5.33 -0.76 -17.47
N PHE A 158 5.05 -0.75 -16.16
CA PHE A 158 5.62 0.19 -15.18
C PHE A 158 7.14 0.04 -15.12
N LYS A 159 7.64 -1.21 -15.14
CA LYS A 159 9.08 -1.53 -15.21
C LYS A 159 9.69 -1.17 -16.56
N VAL A 160 9.06 -1.58 -17.66
CA VAL A 160 9.57 -1.30 -19.03
C VAL A 160 9.70 0.20 -19.29
N LYS A 161 8.77 1.00 -18.76
CA LYS A 161 8.81 2.47 -18.85
C LYS A 161 9.78 3.13 -17.86
N GLY A 162 10.39 2.35 -16.95
CA GLY A 162 11.33 2.84 -15.95
C GLY A 162 10.69 3.63 -14.81
N TYR A 163 9.38 3.52 -14.61
CA TYR A 163 8.68 4.25 -13.54
C TYR A 163 8.98 3.66 -12.16
N ASP A 164 9.39 2.39 -12.10
CA ASP A 164 9.96 1.74 -10.91
C ASP A 164 11.27 2.36 -10.44
N LYS A 165 11.96 3.12 -11.31
CA LYS A 165 13.19 3.83 -10.95
C LYS A 165 12.94 5.18 -10.27
N LEU A 166 11.68 5.60 -10.16
CA LEU A 166 11.29 6.93 -9.69
C LEU A 166 10.56 6.83 -8.34
N TYR A 167 11.29 6.91 -7.24
CA TYR A 167 10.71 6.94 -5.90
C TYR A 167 10.50 8.39 -5.44
N ASN A 168 9.30 8.73 -4.98
CA ASN A 168 8.97 10.08 -4.47
C ASN A 168 7.62 10.15 -3.76
N GLY A 169 7.35 11.29 -3.10
CA GLY A 169 6.06 11.60 -2.48
C GLY A 169 5.04 12.31 -3.36
N LEU A 170 5.27 12.46 -4.68
CA LEU A 170 4.25 13.01 -5.60
C LEU A 170 3.08 12.03 -5.75
N ASN A 171 3.35 10.72 -5.68
CA ASN A 171 2.36 9.66 -5.63
C ASN A 171 1.40 9.63 -6.84
N ILE A 172 1.93 9.81 -8.05
CA ILE A 172 1.15 9.79 -9.30
C ILE A 172 1.69 8.73 -10.27
N PRO A 173 1.71 7.43 -9.87
CA PRO A 173 2.34 6.36 -10.65
C PRO A 173 1.72 6.19 -12.04
N ARG A 174 0.39 6.35 -12.17
CA ARG A 174 -0.31 6.23 -13.46
C ARG A 174 0.05 7.34 -14.44
N ALA A 175 0.52 8.49 -13.98
CA ALA A 175 1.03 9.56 -14.85
C ALA A 175 2.54 9.40 -15.17
N GLY A 176 3.17 8.30 -14.77
CA GLY A 176 4.59 8.06 -15.00
C GLY A 176 5.54 8.97 -14.21
N LYS A 177 5.05 9.63 -13.16
CA LYS A 177 5.83 10.59 -12.35
C LYS A 177 6.48 9.95 -11.13
N GLY A 178 6.51 8.62 -11.07
CA GLY A 178 6.99 7.86 -9.93
C GLY A 178 6.04 7.85 -8.73
N CYS A 179 6.43 7.12 -7.68
CA CYS A 179 5.59 6.93 -6.50
C CYS A 179 6.37 6.38 -5.30
N GLY A 180 5.79 6.50 -4.10
CA GLY A 180 6.20 5.73 -2.95
C GLY A 180 5.53 4.36 -2.88
N CYS A 181 5.96 3.52 -1.93
CA CYS A 181 5.43 2.16 -1.71
C CYS A 181 3.90 2.07 -1.71
N THR A 182 3.24 2.92 -0.93
CA THR A 182 1.78 2.85 -0.76
C THR A 182 1.05 3.33 -2.01
N ALA A 183 1.50 4.40 -2.64
CA ALA A 183 0.88 4.90 -3.86
C ALA A 183 0.98 3.90 -5.02
N PHE A 184 2.06 3.10 -5.09
CA PHE A 184 2.14 1.98 -6.01
C PHE A 184 1.00 0.96 -5.78
N GLY A 185 0.80 0.49 -4.55
CA GLY A 185 -0.29 -0.43 -4.23
C GLY A 185 -1.68 0.17 -4.44
N ILE A 186 -1.88 1.44 -4.11
CA ILE A 186 -3.15 2.14 -4.38
C ILE A 186 -3.43 2.24 -5.89
N SER A 187 -2.42 2.44 -6.72
CA SER A 187 -2.64 2.47 -8.17
C SER A 187 -3.18 1.15 -8.74
N LEU A 188 -2.82 0.01 -8.12
CA LEU A 188 -3.43 -1.28 -8.48
C LEU A 188 -4.92 -1.31 -8.13
N LEU A 189 -5.33 -0.79 -6.96
CA LEU A 189 -6.75 -0.69 -6.60
C LEU A 189 -7.52 0.24 -7.53
N GLU A 190 -6.94 1.36 -7.94
CA GLU A 190 -7.55 2.26 -8.91
C GLU A 190 -7.78 1.56 -10.25
N LEU A 191 -6.83 0.75 -10.71
CA LEU A 191 -6.90 0.04 -11.99
C LEU A 191 -7.97 -1.04 -12.02
N ILE A 192 -8.35 -1.60 -10.87
CA ILE A 192 -9.45 -2.57 -10.77
C ILE A 192 -10.73 -1.95 -10.22
N ASN A 193 -10.83 -0.61 -10.15
CA ASN A 193 -11.98 0.10 -9.60
C ASN A 193 -12.38 -0.36 -8.17
N ALA A 194 -11.40 -0.68 -7.33
CA ALA A 194 -11.59 -1.16 -5.96
C ALA A 194 -11.18 -0.12 -4.89
N LEU A 195 -10.76 1.08 -5.29
CA LEU A 195 -10.45 2.15 -4.35
C LEU A 195 -11.74 2.83 -3.85
N ALA A 196 -12.38 2.22 -2.84
CA ALA A 196 -13.60 2.72 -2.22
C ALA A 196 -13.40 4.10 -1.55
N PRO A 197 -14.46 4.94 -1.43
CA PRO A 197 -14.37 6.26 -0.79
C PRO A 197 -13.79 6.21 0.63
N GLU A 198 -14.20 5.23 1.43
CA GLU A 198 -13.70 5.06 2.80
C GLU A 198 -12.19 4.80 2.88
N TYR A 199 -11.59 4.19 1.86
CA TYR A 199 -10.15 4.01 1.78
C TYR A 199 -9.45 5.34 1.57
N ARG A 200 -10.00 6.19 0.69
CA ARG A 200 -9.45 7.54 0.44
C ARG A 200 -9.48 8.40 1.69
N ASP A 201 -10.57 8.30 2.46
CA ASP A 201 -10.78 9.11 3.66
C ASP A 201 -9.92 8.67 4.84
N ASN A 202 -9.66 7.36 4.98
CA ASN A 202 -8.97 6.82 6.14
C ASN A 202 -7.48 6.56 5.93
N TRP A 203 -7.04 6.34 4.69
CA TRP A 203 -5.66 5.91 4.40
C TRP A 203 -4.73 7.05 4.00
N ALA A 204 -5.29 8.19 3.62
CA ALA A 204 -4.55 9.33 3.10
C ALA A 204 -4.30 10.41 4.15
N VAL A 205 -3.13 11.03 4.05
CA VAL A 205 -2.80 12.29 4.68
C VAL A 205 -2.85 13.38 3.61
N GLN A 206 -3.51 14.49 3.95
CA GLN A 206 -3.58 15.67 3.11
C GLN A 206 -3.09 16.88 3.88
N VAL A 207 -2.01 17.50 3.41
CA VAL A 207 -1.44 18.70 4.05
C VAL A 207 -1.05 19.74 3.01
N ARG A 208 -1.13 21.02 3.43
CA ARG A 208 -0.64 22.16 2.66
C ARG A 208 0.73 22.55 3.21
N VAL A 209 1.79 22.10 2.54
CA VAL A 209 3.17 22.36 2.94
C VAL A 209 3.48 23.85 2.68
N PRO A 210 3.82 24.66 3.70
CA PRO A 210 4.13 26.07 3.47
C PRO A 210 5.30 26.23 2.50
N GLN A 211 5.16 27.10 1.50
CA GLN A 211 6.19 27.32 0.48
C GLN A 211 7.54 27.70 1.11
N LYS A 212 7.51 28.46 2.21
CA LYS A 212 8.70 28.86 2.98
C LYS A 212 9.48 27.71 3.63
N LEU A 213 8.89 26.51 3.70
CA LEU A 213 9.52 25.29 4.23
C LEU A 213 10.00 24.34 3.12
N ILE A 214 9.71 24.66 1.86
CA ILE A 214 10.11 23.86 0.69
C ILE A 214 11.41 24.45 0.16
N GLY A 215 12.52 23.75 0.41
CA GLY A 215 13.82 24.13 -0.12
C GLY A 215 14.22 23.36 -1.36
N GLU A 216 15.24 23.85 -2.04
CA GLU A 216 15.90 23.22 -3.19
C GLU A 216 17.41 23.23 -2.96
N SER A 217 18.18 22.37 -3.65
CA SER A 217 19.65 22.37 -3.55
C SER A 217 20.31 23.67 -4.08
N LYS A 218 19.52 24.62 -4.61
CA LYS A 218 19.98 25.94 -5.07
C LYS A 218 20.26 26.86 -3.87
N PRO A 219 21.37 27.63 -3.86
CA PRO A 219 21.77 28.47 -2.72
C PRO A 219 20.67 29.40 -2.18
N GLN A 220 19.89 30.03 -3.07
CA GLN A 220 18.84 31.00 -2.69
C GLN A 220 17.56 30.36 -2.12
N LYS A 221 17.45 29.03 -2.11
CA LYS A 221 16.25 28.30 -1.69
C LYS A 221 16.52 27.30 -0.54
N LYS A 222 17.56 27.52 0.26
CA LYS A 222 17.87 26.66 1.41
C LYS A 222 16.88 26.87 2.56
N VAL A 223 16.42 25.78 3.15
CA VAL A 223 15.55 25.69 4.32
C VAL A 223 16.16 24.74 5.34
N SER A 224 16.58 25.27 6.49
CA SER A 224 17.14 24.47 7.57
C SER A 224 16.07 23.71 8.37
N LEU A 225 16.47 22.60 9.00
CA LEU A 225 15.61 21.86 9.95
C LEU A 225 15.14 22.73 11.12
N ARG A 226 15.95 23.70 11.56
CA ARG A 226 15.57 24.66 12.60
C ARG A 226 14.29 25.41 12.22
N ARG A 227 14.13 25.81 10.96
CA ARG A 227 12.93 26.51 10.48
C ARG A 227 11.67 25.64 10.58
N ILE A 228 11.81 24.35 10.27
CA ILE A 228 10.73 23.36 10.37
C ILE A 228 10.37 23.14 11.84
N PHE A 229 11.39 22.98 12.69
CA PHE A 229 11.23 22.78 14.12
C PHE A 229 10.44 23.90 14.80
N PHE A 230 10.61 25.16 14.39
CA PHE A 230 9.84 26.28 14.93
C PHE A 230 8.54 26.59 14.16
N THR A 231 8.07 25.69 13.28
CA THR A 231 6.80 25.87 12.57
C THR A 231 5.74 24.89 13.07
N PHE A 232 4.75 25.41 13.79
CA PHE A 232 3.72 24.61 14.49
C PHE A 232 2.39 24.49 13.75
N LYS A 233 2.27 25.03 12.53
CA LYS A 233 1.05 24.95 11.73
C LYS A 233 1.37 24.74 10.25
N TRP A 234 0.58 23.91 9.58
CA TRP A 234 0.55 23.85 8.11
C TRP A 234 0.01 25.16 7.52
N ALA A 235 0.20 25.34 6.22
CA ALA A 235 -0.36 26.50 5.55
C ALA A 235 -1.89 26.40 5.43
N LYS A 236 -2.56 27.55 5.50
CA LYS A 236 -3.97 27.66 5.09
C LYS A 236 -4.09 27.73 3.58
N GLU A 237 -5.29 27.53 3.05
CA GLU A 237 -5.57 27.55 1.61
C GLU A 237 -5.09 28.84 0.90
N LYS A 238 -5.37 30.01 1.49
CA LYS A 238 -4.97 31.32 0.94
C LYS A 238 -3.49 31.66 1.12
N GLN A 239 -2.71 30.83 1.81
CA GLN A 239 -1.28 31.08 2.04
C GLN A 239 -0.43 30.37 0.97
N PRO A 240 0.74 30.91 0.57
CA PRO A 240 1.64 30.22 -0.36
C PRO A 240 2.00 28.81 0.13
N ASN A 241 1.56 27.80 -0.60
CA ASN A 241 1.69 26.40 -0.21
C ASN A 241 1.79 25.48 -1.42
N ARG A 242 2.30 24.26 -1.18
CA ARG A 242 2.18 23.13 -2.09
C ARG A 242 1.37 22.03 -1.41
N GLN A 243 0.36 21.54 -2.10
CA GLN A 243 -0.45 20.43 -1.60
C GLN A 243 0.35 19.12 -1.67
N LEU A 244 0.23 18.32 -0.62
CA LEU A 244 0.76 16.98 -0.53
C LEU A 244 -0.37 16.05 -0.13
N THR A 245 -0.59 15.03 -0.95
CA THR A 245 -1.48 13.91 -0.64
C THR A 245 -0.66 12.63 -0.71
N LEU A 246 -0.67 11.85 0.35
CA LEU A 246 0.02 10.56 0.41
C LEU A 246 -0.80 9.55 1.19
N TYR A 247 -0.74 8.30 0.76
CA TYR A 247 -1.27 7.18 1.52
C TYR A 247 -0.22 6.68 2.49
N GLU A 248 -0.56 6.54 3.77
CA GLU A 248 0.39 6.16 4.82
C GLU A 248 0.15 4.71 5.27
N PRO A 249 1.19 3.82 5.24
CA PRO A 249 1.05 2.45 5.72
C PRO A 249 0.49 2.35 7.15
N TYR A 250 0.93 3.24 8.04
CA TYR A 250 0.44 3.25 9.42
C TYR A 250 -1.08 3.44 9.50
N LEU A 251 -1.65 4.33 8.68
CA LEU A 251 -3.09 4.59 8.69
C LEU A 251 -3.88 3.38 8.17
N ILE A 252 -3.40 2.71 7.13
CA ILE A 252 -4.00 1.48 6.60
C ILE A 252 -3.93 0.37 7.66
N TYR A 253 -2.76 0.19 8.28
CA TYR A 253 -2.55 -0.78 9.34
C TYR A 253 -3.51 -0.53 10.52
N LYS A 254 -3.60 0.72 10.97
CA LYS A 254 -4.48 1.12 12.07
C LYS A 254 -5.95 0.93 11.71
N TRP A 255 -6.35 1.30 10.48
CA TRP A 255 -7.72 1.16 10.00
C TRP A 255 -8.18 -0.30 10.00
N ILE A 256 -7.36 -1.23 9.49
CA ILE A 256 -7.65 -2.67 9.52
C ILE A 256 -7.83 -3.15 10.97
N ASN A 257 -6.91 -2.78 11.87
CA ASN A 257 -6.99 -3.19 13.27
C ASN A 257 -8.24 -2.61 13.98
N ASN A 258 -8.58 -1.35 13.72
CA ASN A 258 -9.78 -0.74 14.27
C ASN A 258 -11.06 -1.44 13.81
N ILE A 259 -11.11 -1.94 12.57
CA ILE A 259 -12.24 -2.73 12.07
C ILE A 259 -12.34 -4.04 12.85
N TRP A 260 -11.22 -4.72 13.09
CA TRP A 260 -11.17 -5.94 13.89
C TRP A 260 -11.59 -5.73 15.35
N ASP A 261 -11.19 -4.61 15.95
CA ASP A 261 -11.45 -4.34 17.37
C ASP A 261 -12.88 -3.83 17.65
N ASN A 262 -13.69 -3.57 16.61
CA ASN A 262 -14.97 -2.87 16.75
C ASN A 262 -16.13 -3.72 16.20
N GLU A 263 -16.82 -4.44 17.09
CA GLU A 263 -17.89 -5.40 16.77
C GLU A 263 -19.04 -4.82 15.92
N GLN A 264 -19.33 -3.52 16.06
CA GLN A 264 -20.33 -2.84 15.23
C GLN A 264 -19.92 -2.70 13.76
N TYR A 265 -18.62 -2.59 13.47
CA TYR A 265 -18.12 -2.62 12.10
C TYR A 265 -18.16 -4.04 11.53
N SER A 266 -17.80 -5.05 12.34
CA SER A 266 -17.77 -6.45 11.94
C SER A 266 -19.09 -7.01 11.41
N SER A 267 -20.21 -6.52 11.91
CA SER A 267 -21.55 -6.96 11.48
C SER A 267 -22.10 -6.19 10.27
N LYS A 268 -21.57 -5.02 9.92
CA LYS A 268 -22.13 -4.12 8.88
C LYS A 268 -21.21 -3.88 7.69
N SER A 269 -19.90 -4.15 7.80
CA SER A 269 -18.91 -3.70 6.82
C SER A 269 -18.83 -4.55 5.56
N GLY A 270 -19.50 -5.72 5.51
CA GLY A 270 -19.39 -6.65 4.37
C GLY A 270 -17.99 -7.26 4.19
N TYR A 271 -17.10 -7.10 5.17
CA TYR A 271 -15.75 -7.68 5.15
C TYR A 271 -15.76 -9.09 5.73
N GLN A 272 -15.01 -9.99 5.09
CA GLN A 272 -14.63 -11.26 5.71
C GLN A 272 -13.29 -11.10 6.44
N TYR A 273 -13.25 -11.57 7.68
CA TYR A 273 -12.08 -11.50 8.56
C TYR A 273 -11.20 -12.73 8.37
N ILE A 274 -9.90 -12.53 8.14
CA ILE A 274 -8.92 -13.62 8.02
C ILE A 274 -7.63 -13.28 8.74
N THR A 275 -6.86 -14.29 9.13
CA THR A 275 -5.52 -14.09 9.70
C THR A 275 -4.44 -14.74 8.83
N ALA A 276 -3.22 -14.24 8.96
CA ALA A 276 -2.01 -14.90 8.48
C ALA A 276 -0.98 -14.83 9.61
N GLY A 277 -0.76 -15.95 10.30
CA GLY A 277 -0.07 -15.91 11.60
C GLY A 277 -0.85 -15.04 12.60
N GLN A 278 -0.19 -14.05 13.19
CA GLN A 278 -0.81 -13.04 14.07
C GLN A 278 -1.25 -11.77 13.32
N ALA A 279 -1.03 -11.68 12.00
CA ALA A 279 -1.48 -10.54 11.22
C ALA A 279 -2.98 -10.62 10.96
N ARG A 280 -3.66 -9.50 11.20
CA ARG A 280 -5.08 -9.30 10.92
C ARG A 280 -5.29 -8.91 9.46
N GLY A 281 -6.31 -9.51 8.84
CA GLY A 281 -6.62 -9.35 7.43
C GLY A 281 -8.10 -9.15 7.17
N LEU A 282 -8.42 -8.43 6.10
CA LEU A 282 -9.78 -8.30 5.56
C LEU A 282 -9.84 -8.87 4.14
N VAL A 283 -10.97 -9.45 3.77
CA VAL A 283 -11.24 -9.92 2.40
C VAL A 283 -12.39 -9.11 1.81
N VAL A 284 -12.20 -8.69 0.56
CA VAL A 284 -13.15 -7.93 -0.25
C VAL A 284 -13.38 -8.68 -1.56
N ASP A 285 -14.64 -8.85 -1.97
CA ASP A 285 -14.95 -9.43 -3.28
C ASP A 285 -15.04 -8.34 -4.35
N CYS A 286 -14.03 -8.27 -5.20
CA CYS A 286 -13.92 -7.37 -6.34
C CYS A 286 -13.99 -8.11 -7.69
N ARG A 287 -14.47 -9.36 -7.72
CA ARG A 287 -14.56 -10.13 -8.98
C ARG A 287 -15.47 -9.47 -10.02
N LYS A 288 -16.42 -8.64 -9.58
CA LYS A 288 -17.33 -7.87 -10.44
C LYS A 288 -16.80 -6.48 -10.81
N CYS A 289 -15.69 -6.03 -10.23
CA CYS A 289 -15.15 -4.72 -10.55
C CYS A 289 -14.48 -4.77 -11.94
N LEU A 290 -14.82 -3.79 -12.78
CA LEU A 290 -14.26 -3.68 -14.12
C LEU A 290 -12.94 -2.88 -14.10
N PRO A 291 -11.94 -3.31 -14.88
CA PRO A 291 -10.71 -2.54 -15.02
C PRO A 291 -10.93 -1.11 -15.52
N VAL A 292 -10.16 -0.15 -14.99
CA VAL A 292 -10.20 1.26 -15.38
C VAL A 292 -9.16 1.53 -16.45
N LEU A 293 -9.63 1.88 -17.65
CA LEU A 293 -8.78 2.27 -18.79
C LEU A 293 -8.65 3.80 -18.90
N PRO A 294 -7.52 4.32 -19.43
CA PRO A 294 -6.26 3.61 -19.69
C PRO A 294 -5.46 3.33 -18.41
N MET A 295 -4.49 2.40 -18.48
CA MET A 295 -3.65 2.09 -17.31
C MET A 295 -2.77 3.28 -16.90
N PHE A 296 -2.26 4.02 -17.87
CA PHE A 296 -1.49 5.24 -17.68
C PHE A 296 -2.29 6.47 -18.12
N THR A 297 -2.26 7.51 -17.30
CA THR A 297 -2.88 8.81 -17.57
C THR A 297 -1.85 9.76 -18.18
N LYS A 298 -2.33 10.75 -18.94
CA LYS A 298 -1.49 11.85 -19.45
C LYS A 298 -1.14 12.83 -18.34
#